data_AF-A0A838ZCH1-F1
#
_entry.id   AF-A0A838ZCH1-F1
#
_cell.length_a   1.000
_cell.length_b   1.000
_cell.length_c   1.000
_cell.angle_alpha   90.00
_cell.angle_beta   90.00
_cell.angle_gamma   90.00
#
_symmetry.space_group_name_H-M   'P 1'
#
loop_
_entity.id
_entity.type
_entity.pdbx_description
1 polymer ?
#
loop_
_entity_poly.entity_id
_entity_poly.type
_entity_poly.pdbx_seq_one_letter_code
_entity_poly.pdbx_strand_id
1 'polypeptide(L)'
;MKKITSTIAIALLATTLAFNANAEDKKIEYKSSNLNVGMYEAGYTNSMKLNMNLTKDKGVAATVKLMDADGSILHEEVLGKKIESYKLCFDMSNMKAGKYYVEVKNGDRIITKEILKGTNTLSY
;
A
#
# COMPACT_ATOMS: atom_id res chain seq x y z
N MET A 1 -46.02 24.32 32.94
CA MET A 1 -45.08 23.80 31.92
C MET A 1 -44.34 22.61 32.52
N LYS A 2 -44.62 21.38 32.06
CA LYS A 2 -43.93 20.16 32.55
C LYS A 2 -42.56 20.07 31.87
N LYS A 3 -41.49 20.07 32.65
CA LYS A 3 -40.13 19.80 32.14
C LYS A 3 -39.88 18.30 32.23
N ILE A 4 -39.59 17.68 31.10
CA ILE A 4 -39.25 16.26 30.99
C ILE A 4 -37.74 16.20 30.82
N THR A 5 -37.03 15.74 31.85
CA THR A 5 -35.60 15.45 31.76
C THR A 5 -35.43 13.95 31.53
N SER A 6 -35.06 13.56 30.31
CA SER A 6 -34.70 12.18 29.98
C SER A 6 -33.22 11.96 30.29
N THR A 7 -32.93 11.11 31.26
CA THR A 7 -31.58 10.64 31.57
C THR A 7 -31.33 9.36 30.78
N ILE A 8 -30.38 9.37 29.84
CA ILE A 8 -29.89 8.16 29.17
C ILE A 8 -28.70 7.65 29.97
N ALA A 9 -28.87 6.48 30.61
CA ALA A 9 -27.78 5.77 31.26
C ALA A 9 -27.02 4.95 30.20
N ILE A 10 -25.74 5.25 29.98
CA ILE A 10 -24.83 4.43 29.17
C ILE A 10 -24.09 3.51 30.13
N ALA A 11 -24.49 2.24 30.18
CA ALA A 11 -23.76 1.21 30.90
C ALA A 11 -22.54 0.78 30.07
N LEU A 12 -21.35 1.17 30.51
CA LEU A 12 -20.08 0.78 29.88
C LEU A 12 -19.69 -0.62 30.37
N LEU A 13 -19.95 -1.65 29.55
CA LEU A 13 -19.47 -3.01 29.82
C LEU A 13 -17.97 -3.08 29.49
N ALA A 14 -17.13 -3.04 30.50
CA ALA A 14 -15.69 -3.28 30.36
C ALA A 14 -15.43 -4.78 30.26
N THR A 15 -15.27 -5.30 29.04
CA THR A 15 -14.70 -6.64 28.84
C THR A 15 -13.17 -6.53 28.79
N THR A 16 -12.49 -7.02 29.83
CA THR A 16 -11.03 -7.13 29.83
C THR A 16 -10.60 -8.25 28.88
N LEU A 17 -10.01 -7.90 27.74
CA LEU A 17 -9.31 -8.86 26.88
C LEU A 17 -7.94 -9.17 27.49
N ALA A 18 -7.76 -10.39 27.98
CA ALA A 18 -6.44 -10.87 28.39
C ALA A 18 -5.66 -11.33 27.15
N PHE A 19 -4.68 -10.55 26.71
CA PHE A 19 -3.71 -10.98 25.69
C PHE A 19 -2.64 -11.85 26.36
N ASN A 20 -2.73 -13.17 26.22
CA ASN A 20 -1.64 -14.07 26.57
C ASN A 20 -0.63 -14.10 25.42
N ALA A 21 0.36 -13.20 25.44
CA ALA A 21 1.50 -13.26 24.53
C ALA A 21 2.49 -14.32 25.03
N ASN A 22 2.40 -15.54 24.52
CA ASN A 22 3.49 -16.52 24.62
C ASN A 22 4.46 -16.23 23.48
N ALA A 23 5.51 -15.47 23.76
CA ALA A 23 6.61 -15.29 22.84
C ALA A 23 7.58 -16.47 23.00
N GLU A 24 7.39 -17.52 22.20
CA GLU A 24 8.50 -18.40 21.87
C GLU A 24 9.47 -17.59 21.02
N ASP A 25 10.70 -17.38 21.51
CA ASP A 25 11.80 -16.75 20.78
C ASP A 25 12.21 -17.62 19.57
N LYS A 26 11.38 -17.63 18.53
CA LYS A 26 11.77 -18.11 17.22
C LYS A 26 12.73 -17.06 16.65
N LYS A 27 14.01 -17.41 16.55
CA LYS A 27 14.98 -16.65 15.76
C LYS A 27 14.37 -16.43 14.38
N ILE A 28 13.91 -15.21 14.09
CA ILE A 28 13.41 -14.85 12.77
C ILE A 28 14.63 -14.84 11.84
N GLU A 29 14.74 -15.86 11.01
CA GLU A 29 15.76 -15.89 9.97
C GLU A 29 15.38 -14.85 8.91
N TYR A 30 16.08 -13.72 8.90
CA TYR A 30 15.90 -12.67 7.90
C TYR A 30 16.40 -13.19 6.55
N LYS A 31 15.54 -13.89 5.81
CA LYS A 31 15.81 -14.29 4.43
C LYS A 31 16.17 -13.02 3.64
N SER A 32 17.33 -12.97 2.97
CA SER A 32 17.65 -11.85 2.07
C SER A 32 16.62 -11.76 0.93
N SER A 33 16.36 -10.57 0.41
CA SER A 33 15.46 -10.40 -0.73
C SER A 33 16.02 -9.44 -1.76
N ASN A 34 15.70 -9.74 -3.01
CA ASN A 34 15.95 -8.93 -4.18
C ASN A 34 14.74 -8.05 -4.52
N LEU A 35 13.75 -7.93 -3.64
CA LEU A 35 12.63 -7.01 -3.83
C LEU A 35 13.15 -5.57 -3.72
N ASN A 36 13.24 -4.90 -4.86
CA ASN A 36 13.54 -3.48 -4.94
C ASN A 36 12.49 -2.80 -5.81
N VAL A 37 12.13 -1.57 -5.47
CA VAL A 37 11.16 -0.77 -6.21
C VAL A 37 11.71 0.64 -6.38
N GLY A 38 11.86 1.07 -7.62
CA GLY A 38 12.27 2.42 -7.99
C GLY A 38 11.21 3.09 -8.84
N MET A 39 10.91 4.36 -8.54
CA MET A 39 9.90 5.15 -9.24
C MET A 39 10.51 6.46 -9.73
N TYR A 40 10.11 6.91 -10.91
CA TYR A 40 10.52 8.20 -11.47
C TYR A 40 9.51 8.72 -12.51
N GLU A 41 9.40 10.03 -12.64
CA GLU A 41 8.60 10.68 -13.67
C GLU A 41 9.12 10.31 -15.07
N ALA A 42 8.20 9.85 -15.93
CA ALA A 42 8.53 9.45 -17.28
C ALA A 42 8.64 10.68 -18.19
N GLY A 43 9.77 10.84 -18.88
CA GLY A 43 9.95 11.90 -19.87
C GLY A 43 10.43 13.22 -19.26
N TYR A 44 9.57 14.24 -19.30
CA TYR A 44 9.86 15.59 -18.81
C TYR A 44 9.14 15.88 -17.49
N THR A 45 9.56 16.94 -16.80
CA THR A 45 8.95 17.39 -15.54
C THR A 45 7.45 17.64 -15.69
N ASN A 46 6.65 17.11 -14.77
CA ASN A 46 5.19 17.20 -14.76
C ASN A 46 4.50 16.45 -15.91
N SER A 47 5.09 15.36 -16.43
CA SER A 47 4.44 14.54 -17.48
C SER A 47 3.17 13.82 -17.04
N MET A 48 2.91 13.78 -15.73
CA MET A 48 1.84 13.00 -15.09
C MET A 48 1.93 11.50 -15.33
N LYS A 49 3.07 11.02 -15.81
CA LYS A 49 3.35 9.60 -16.06
C LYS A 49 4.48 9.13 -15.15
N LEU A 50 4.27 8.04 -14.45
CA LEU A 50 5.20 7.53 -13.46
C LEU A 50 5.71 6.15 -13.86
N ASN A 51 6.99 6.05 -14.20
CA ASN A 51 7.64 4.77 -14.40
C ASN A 51 7.95 4.14 -13.04
N MET A 52 7.63 2.86 -12.90
CA MET A 52 8.07 2.02 -11.82
C MET A 52 8.91 0.88 -12.40
N ASN A 53 10.07 0.62 -11.81
CA ASN A 53 10.82 -0.60 -12.02
C ASN A 53 10.85 -1.38 -10.73
N LEU A 54 10.76 -2.70 -10.85
CA LEU A 54 10.93 -3.59 -9.72
C LEU A 54 11.81 -4.78 -10.09
N THR A 55 12.53 -5.29 -9.09
CA THR A 55 13.13 -6.62 -9.09
C THR A 55 12.42 -7.46 -8.02
N LYS A 56 12.42 -8.79 -8.17
CA LYS A 56 11.79 -9.69 -7.20
C LYS A 56 12.58 -10.97 -6.96
N ASP A 57 12.26 -11.65 -5.87
CA ASP A 57 12.88 -12.92 -5.52
C ASP A 57 12.59 -13.98 -6.60
N LYS A 58 13.65 -14.69 -7.01
CA LYS A 58 13.57 -15.73 -8.04
C LYS A 58 12.60 -16.83 -7.64
N GLY A 59 11.73 -17.24 -8.55
CA GLY A 59 10.74 -18.29 -8.32
C GLY A 59 9.56 -17.89 -7.43
N VAL A 60 9.52 -16.66 -6.91
CA VAL A 60 8.43 -16.14 -6.08
C VAL A 60 7.56 -15.21 -6.92
N ALA A 61 6.24 -15.39 -6.92
CA ALA A 61 5.34 -14.47 -7.62
C ALA A 61 5.32 -13.08 -6.93
N ALA A 62 4.92 -12.05 -7.66
CA ALA A 62 4.67 -10.74 -7.07
C ALA A 62 3.33 -10.18 -7.54
N THR A 63 2.72 -9.34 -6.71
CA THR A 63 1.53 -8.56 -7.08
C THR A 63 1.87 -7.08 -6.93
N VAL A 64 1.55 -6.30 -7.95
CA VAL A 64 1.64 -4.84 -7.96
C VAL A 64 0.22 -4.30 -7.91
N LYS A 65 -0.04 -3.36 -7.00
CA LYS A 65 -1.33 -2.67 -6.89
C LYS A 65 -1.13 -1.16 -6.89
N LEU A 66 -1.92 -0.44 -7.68
CA LEU A 66 -2.14 0.99 -7.50
C LEU A 66 -3.47 1.17 -6.77
N MET A 67 -3.46 1.91 -5.68
CA MET A 67 -4.62 2.16 -4.83
C MET A 67 -4.83 3.65 -4.61
N ASP A 68 -6.07 4.06 -4.39
CA ASP A 68 -6.37 5.39 -3.85
C ASP A 68 -6.17 5.46 -2.33
N ALA A 69 -6.47 6.62 -1.74
CA ALA A 69 -6.32 6.88 -0.31
C ALA A 69 -7.23 6.02 0.58
N ASP A 70 -8.35 5.53 0.04
CA ASP A 70 -9.30 4.68 0.77
C ASP A 70 -8.91 3.19 0.64
N GLY A 71 -7.86 2.87 -0.11
CA GLY A 71 -7.40 1.51 -0.37
C GLY A 71 -8.16 0.84 -1.53
N SER A 72 -8.96 1.59 -2.31
CA SER A 72 -9.62 1.04 -3.48
C SER A 72 -8.57 0.74 -4.56
N ILE A 73 -8.59 -0.49 -5.06
CA ILE A 73 -7.65 -0.94 -6.09
C ILE A 73 -8.06 -0.34 -7.44
N LEU A 74 -7.20 0.50 -8.00
CA LEU A 74 -7.36 1.15 -9.30
C LEU A 74 -6.69 0.35 -10.42
N HIS A 75 -5.62 -0.37 -10.08
CA HIS A 75 -4.91 -1.26 -10.98
C HIS A 75 -4.28 -2.40 -10.17
N GLU A 76 -4.29 -3.61 -10.71
CA GLU A 76 -3.61 -4.76 -10.15
C GLU A 76 -2.96 -5.59 -11.25
N GLU A 77 -1.71 -5.98 -11.04
CA GLU A 77 -0.97 -6.84 -11.94
C GLU A 77 -0.22 -7.94 -11.16
N VAL A 78 -0.34 -9.19 -11.64
CA VAL A 78 0.32 -10.36 -11.03
C VAL A 78 1.47 -10.82 -11.91
N LEU A 79 2.68 -10.78 -11.35
CA LEU A 79 3.92 -11.22 -11.99
C LEU A 79 4.22 -12.67 -11.66
N GLY A 80 4.28 -13.50 -12.70
CA GLY A 80 4.58 -14.92 -12.57
C GLY A 80 5.97 -15.22 -11.98
N LYS A 81 6.15 -16.48 -11.53
CA LYS A 81 7.40 -16.95 -10.88
C LYS A 81 8.65 -16.84 -11.76
N LYS A 82 8.50 -16.83 -13.09
CA LYS A 82 9.59 -16.78 -14.08
C LYS A 82 10.09 -15.36 -14.40
N ILE A 83 9.37 -14.33 -13.95
CA ILE A 83 9.76 -12.93 -14.15
C ILE A 83 10.72 -12.55 -13.02
N GLU A 84 11.82 -11.88 -13.28
CA GLU A 84 12.77 -11.46 -12.23
C GLU A 84 12.79 -9.94 -12.05
N SER A 85 12.49 -9.20 -13.12
CA SER A 85 12.30 -7.76 -13.11
C SER A 85 11.08 -7.38 -13.95
N TYR A 86 10.49 -6.23 -13.64
CA TYR A 86 9.33 -5.73 -14.36
C TYR A 86 9.30 -4.21 -14.37
N LYS A 87 8.75 -3.64 -15.44
CA LYS A 87 8.59 -2.21 -15.63
C LYS A 87 7.15 -1.90 -15.97
N LEU A 88 6.57 -0.93 -15.27
CA LEU A 88 5.22 -0.44 -15.48
C LEU A 88 5.24 1.09 -15.57
N CYS A 89 4.33 1.67 -16.34
CA CYS A 89 4.14 3.11 -16.41
C CYS A 89 2.69 3.44 -16.05
N PHE A 90 2.49 4.17 -14.97
CA PHE A 90 1.17 4.65 -14.56
C PHE A 90 0.91 6.01 -15.22
N ASP A 91 -0.20 6.13 -15.96
CA ASP A 91 -0.68 7.41 -16.47
C ASP A 91 -1.68 8.01 -15.47
N MET A 92 -1.25 9.06 -14.77
CA MET A 92 -2.04 9.73 -13.73
C MET A 92 -2.71 11.01 -14.23
N SER A 93 -2.65 11.28 -15.54
CA SER A 93 -3.15 12.54 -16.13
C SER A 93 -4.63 12.77 -15.85
N ASN A 94 -5.42 11.70 -15.85
CA ASN A 94 -6.88 11.75 -15.64
C ASN A 94 -7.30 11.44 -14.20
N MET A 95 -6.34 11.30 -13.29
CA MET A 95 -6.61 11.01 -11.89
C MET A 95 -6.85 12.31 -11.12
N LYS A 96 -7.75 12.25 -10.14
CA LYS A 96 -8.03 13.40 -9.27
C LYS A 96 -6.78 13.75 -8.45
N ALA A 97 -6.68 15.01 -8.05
CA ALA A 97 -5.68 15.39 -7.07
C ALA A 97 -5.94 14.64 -5.76
N GLY A 98 -4.88 14.12 -5.14
CA GLY A 98 -5.02 13.26 -3.96
C GLY A 98 -3.79 12.39 -3.71
N LYS A 99 -3.93 11.53 -2.71
CA LYS A 99 -2.92 10.52 -2.37
C LYS A 99 -3.24 9.20 -3.03
N TYR A 100 -2.19 8.54 -3.48
CA TYR A 100 -2.24 7.21 -4.08
C TYR A 100 -1.10 6.36 -3.53
N TYR A 101 -1.25 5.05 -3.63
CA TYR A 101 -0.27 4.10 -3.12
C TYR A 101 0.05 3.05 -4.16
N VAL A 102 1.33 2.79 -4.36
CA VAL A 102 1.79 1.60 -5.09
C VAL A 102 2.28 0.59 -4.09
N GLU A 103 1.59 -0.54 -3.99
CA GLU A 103 1.99 -1.68 -3.18
C GLU A 103 2.58 -2.77 -4.07
N VAL A 104 3.76 -3.28 -3.70
CA VAL A 104 4.38 -4.45 -4.31
C VAL A 104 4.54 -5.52 -3.24
N LYS A 105 3.81 -6.62 -3.40
CA LYS A 105 3.95 -7.81 -2.56
C LYS A 105 4.75 -8.88 -3.29
N ASN A 106 5.82 -9.39 -2.67
CA ASN A 106 6.61 -10.52 -3.17
C ASN A 106 6.82 -11.54 -2.04
N GLY A 107 6.01 -12.61 -2.03
CA GLY A 107 5.93 -13.52 -0.88
C GLY A 107 5.38 -12.79 0.35
N ASP A 108 6.13 -12.84 1.45
CA ASP A 108 5.79 -12.19 2.73
C ASP A 108 6.29 -10.74 2.82
N ARG A 109 7.03 -10.28 1.80
CA ARG A 109 7.54 -8.91 1.75
C ARG A 109 6.56 -8.00 1.03
N ILE A 110 6.35 -6.82 1.60
CA ILE A 110 5.51 -5.76 1.04
C ILE A 110 6.31 -4.47 1.06
N ILE A 111 6.34 -3.77 -0.08
CA ILE A 111 6.84 -2.40 -0.20
C ILE A 111 5.66 -1.54 -0.64
N THR A 112 5.41 -0.45 0.09
CA THR A 112 4.40 0.55 -0.27
C THR A 112 5.08 1.89 -0.52
N LYS A 113 4.75 2.52 -1.64
CA LYS A 113 5.22 3.86 -2.04
C LYS A 113 4.03 4.80 -2.12
N GLU A 114 4.14 5.96 -1.48
CA GLU A 114 3.13 7.02 -1.59
C GLU A 114 3.38 7.83 -2.86
N ILE A 115 2.30 8.21 -3.54
CA ILE A 115 2.30 9.17 -4.63
C ILE A 115 1.36 10.30 -4.25
N LEU A 116 1.86 11.53 -4.30
CA LEU A 116 1.05 12.73 -4.18
C LEU A 116 0.79 13.31 -5.57
N LYS A 117 -0.48 13.29 -5.99
CA LYS A 117 -0.93 13.91 -7.24
C LYS A 117 -1.52 15.29 -6.93
N GLY A 118 -0.86 16.34 -7.40
CA GLY A 118 -1.45 17.67 -7.50
C GLY A 118 -2.23 17.84 -8.80
N THR A 119 -2.72 19.05 -9.12
CA THR A 119 -3.40 19.29 -10.40
C THR A 119 -2.49 18.98 -11.59
N ASN A 120 -1.24 19.46 -11.55
CA ASN A 120 -0.25 19.32 -12.62
C ASN A 120 1.12 18.85 -12.11
N THR A 121 1.17 18.20 -10.94
CA THR A 121 2.42 17.79 -10.29
C THR A 121 2.30 16.36 -9.74
N LEU A 122 3.41 15.63 -9.71
CA LEU A 122 3.56 14.35 -9.03
C LEU A 122 4.72 14.42 -8.03
N SER A 123 4.62 13.70 -6.92
CA SER A 123 5.71 13.49 -5.97
C SER A 123 5.64 12.05 -5.45
N TYR A 124 6.79 11.38 -5.30
CA TYR A 124 6.90 9.93 -5.09
C TYR A 124 8.22 9.53 -4.40
#